data_AF-A0A402QCI1-F1
#
_entry.id   AF-A0A402QCI1-F1
#
_cell.length_a   1.000
_cell.length_b   1.000
_cell.length_c   1.000
_cell.angle_alpha   90.00
_cell.angle_beta   90.00
_cell.angle_gamma   90.00
#
_symmetry.space_group_name_H-M   'P 1'
#
loop_
_entity.id
_entity.type
_entity.pdbx_description
1 polymer ?
#
loop_
_entity_poly.entity_id
_entity_poly.type
_entity_poly.pdbx_seq_one_letter_code
_entity_poly.pdbx_strand_id
1 'polypeptide(L)'
;MRLYSETSTLKDTQMNTQQVNFSSLYFGTPVAIISSQNADGTTNLSPVSSWWILGKSIVFGLGKSGKCYENLQQNADIVLNIPDARLWEYVEAMAGTTGKEHVPDIKRKMGYRSEKK
;
A
#
# COMPACT_ATOMS: atom_id res chain seq x y z
N MET A 1 -26.34 -64.36 -0.34
CA MET A 1 -26.73 -62.97 -0.05
C MET A 1 -25.48 -62.12 -0.11
N ARG A 2 -25.32 -61.34 -1.18
CA ARG A 2 -24.14 -60.52 -1.50
C ARG A 2 -24.31 -59.17 -0.80
N LEU A 3 -23.39 -58.78 0.07
CA LEU A 3 -23.27 -57.37 0.48
C LEU A 3 -22.02 -56.83 -0.20
N TYR A 4 -22.24 -55.89 -1.11
CA TYR A 4 -21.22 -55.21 -1.90
C TYR A 4 -20.37 -54.32 -1.00
N SER A 5 -19.06 -54.37 -1.25
CA SER A 5 -18.07 -53.34 -0.93
C SER A 5 -18.38 -52.05 -1.67
N GLU A 6 -18.10 -50.89 -1.06
CA GLU A 6 -17.62 -49.70 -1.78
C GLU A 6 -17.12 -48.64 -0.77
N THR A 7 -15.83 -48.66 -0.47
CA THR A 7 -15.13 -47.45 -0.03
C THR A 7 -14.93 -46.58 -1.27
N SER A 8 -15.80 -45.60 -1.44
CA SER A 8 -15.65 -44.51 -2.41
C SER A 8 -14.29 -43.83 -2.22
N THR A 9 -13.35 -44.13 -3.10
CA THR A 9 -12.11 -43.35 -3.24
C THR A 9 -12.47 -42.03 -3.91
N LEU A 10 -12.40 -40.93 -3.16
CA LEU A 10 -12.43 -39.59 -3.72
C LEU A 10 -11.30 -39.51 -4.75
N LYS A 11 -11.64 -39.30 -6.02
CA LYS A 11 -10.67 -39.05 -7.08
C LYS A 11 -9.91 -37.78 -6.73
N ASP A 12 -8.59 -37.89 -6.57
CA ASP A 12 -7.70 -36.74 -6.46
C ASP A 12 -7.91 -35.85 -7.69
N THR A 13 -8.63 -34.75 -7.50
CA THR A 13 -8.79 -33.76 -8.57
C THR A 13 -7.45 -33.06 -8.72
N GLN A 14 -6.75 -33.33 -9.83
CA GLN A 14 -5.47 -32.71 -10.11
C GLN A 14 -5.65 -31.19 -10.17
N MET A 15 -5.14 -30.47 -9.15
CA MET A 15 -5.18 -29.01 -9.14
C MET A 15 -4.24 -28.48 -10.21
N ASN A 16 -4.78 -27.82 -11.23
CA ASN A 16 -3.97 -27.13 -12.23
C ASN A 16 -3.53 -25.77 -11.67
N THR A 17 -2.22 -25.61 -11.45
CA THR A 17 -1.64 -24.33 -11.00
C THR A 17 -1.05 -23.58 -12.18
N GLN A 18 -1.41 -22.30 -12.33
CA GLN A 18 -0.82 -21.41 -13.32
C GLN A 18 0.02 -20.34 -12.63
N GLN A 19 1.24 -20.11 -13.12
CA GLN A 19 2.05 -18.98 -12.69
C GLN A 19 1.45 -17.68 -13.24
N VAL A 20 1.28 -16.70 -12.36
CA VAL A 20 0.88 -15.33 -12.69
C VAL A 20 2.03 -14.39 -12.36
N ASN A 21 2.36 -13.47 -13.26
CA ASN A 21 3.48 -12.56 -13.10
C ASN A 21 2.95 -11.13 -12.89
N PHE A 22 2.76 -10.76 -11.62
CA PHE A 22 2.34 -9.42 -11.22
C PHE A 22 3.53 -8.60 -10.76
N SER A 23 3.55 -7.31 -11.09
CA SER A 23 4.56 -6.37 -10.57
C SER A 23 4.41 -6.08 -9.07
N SER A 24 3.25 -6.39 -8.50
CA SER A 24 2.93 -6.27 -7.08
C SER A 24 1.80 -7.23 -6.71
N LEU A 25 1.90 -7.90 -5.57
CA LEU A 25 0.90 -8.85 -5.08
C LEU A 25 0.64 -8.66 -3.58
N TYR A 26 -0.35 -7.83 -3.25
CA TYR A 26 -0.82 -7.63 -1.88
C TYR A 26 -2.35 -7.69 -1.88
N PHE A 27 -2.90 -8.69 -1.20
CA PHE A 27 -4.35 -8.80 -1.01
C PHE A 27 -4.69 -8.44 0.43
N GLY A 28 -5.75 -7.65 0.61
CA GLY A 28 -6.32 -7.38 1.94
C GLY A 28 -5.58 -6.34 2.78
N THR A 29 -4.47 -5.74 2.30
CA THR A 29 -3.84 -4.64 3.03
C THR A 29 -4.67 -3.37 2.88
N PRO A 30 -5.19 -2.79 3.98
CA PRO A 30 -5.94 -1.54 3.89
C PRO A 30 -5.02 -0.39 3.47
N VAL A 31 -5.54 0.51 2.64
CA VAL A 31 -4.83 1.76 2.33
C VAL A 31 -4.86 2.66 3.57
N ALA A 32 -3.68 3.08 4.03
CA ALA A 32 -3.52 4.01 5.13
C ALA A 32 -2.98 5.36 4.62
N ILE A 33 -3.06 6.39 5.46
CA ILE A 33 -2.46 7.69 5.18
C ILE A 33 -1.45 8.01 6.28
N ILE A 34 -0.20 8.25 5.89
CA ILE A 34 0.83 8.76 6.80
C ILE A 34 0.75 10.28 6.82
N SER A 35 0.53 10.86 8.01
CA SER A 35 0.78 12.28 8.27
C SER A 35 2.22 12.44 8.74
N SER A 36 2.97 13.31 8.06
CA SER A 36 4.37 13.63 8.36
C SER A 36 4.56 15.15 8.35
N GLN A 37 5.51 15.67 9.12
CA GLN A 37 5.72 17.11 9.22
C GLN A 37 6.73 17.62 8.19
N ASN A 38 6.38 18.70 7.48
CA ASN A 38 7.30 19.45 6.63
C ASN A 38 8.24 20.32 7.49
N ALA A 39 9.32 20.83 6.88
CA ALA A 39 10.30 21.66 7.60
C ALA A 39 9.72 22.97 8.17
N ASP A 40 8.63 23.48 7.59
CA ASP A 40 7.91 24.67 8.05
C ASP A 40 6.83 24.37 9.10
N GLY A 41 6.72 23.11 9.55
CA GLY A 41 5.74 22.67 10.54
C GLY A 41 4.39 22.26 9.96
N THR A 42 4.14 22.47 8.65
CA THR A 42 2.90 22.04 7.99
C THR A 42 2.83 20.51 7.82
N THR A 43 1.64 19.97 7.56
CA THR A 43 1.43 18.51 7.42
C THR A 43 1.45 18.07 5.97
N ASN A 44 2.26 17.05 5.66
CA ASN A 44 2.17 16.30 4.42
C ASN A 44 1.42 14.98 4.65
N LEU A 45 0.45 14.69 3.78
CA LEU A 45 -0.29 13.43 3.74
C LEU A 45 0.24 12.52 2.63
N SER A 46 0.42 11.25 2.91
CA SER A 46 0.88 10.28 1.90
C SER A 46 0.11 8.96 2.01
N PRO A 47 -0.68 8.60 0.98
CA PRO A 47 -1.28 7.28 0.90
C PRO A 47 -0.21 6.19 0.85
N VAL A 48 -0.42 5.10 1.59
CA VAL A 48 0.45 3.92 1.61
C VAL A 48 -0.38 2.64 1.66
N SER A 49 -0.08 1.71 0.76
CA SER A 49 -0.67 0.36 0.75
C SER A 49 0.36 -0.73 1.07
N SER A 50 1.66 -0.41 1.05
CA SER A 50 2.74 -1.33 1.41
C SER A 50 3.13 -1.14 2.87
N TRP A 51 2.37 -1.75 3.77
CA TRP A 51 2.67 -1.74 5.18
C TRP A 51 2.13 -2.97 5.89
N TRP A 52 2.75 -3.33 7.01
CA TRP A 52 2.32 -4.45 7.86
C TRP A 52 2.83 -4.28 9.28
N ILE A 53 2.24 -5.02 10.21
CA ILE A 53 2.69 -5.09 11.60
C ILE A 53 3.63 -6.29 11.74
N LEU A 54 4.78 -6.08 12.37
CA LEU A 54 5.75 -7.11 12.73
C LEU A 54 6.02 -7.03 14.23
N GLY A 55 5.33 -7.87 15.00
CA GLY A 55 5.40 -7.86 16.46
C GLY A 55 4.93 -6.52 17.03
N LYS A 56 5.85 -5.76 17.64
CA LYS A 56 5.58 -4.43 18.22
C LYS A 56 5.93 -3.27 17.29
N SER A 57 6.26 -3.56 16.04
CA SER A 57 6.71 -2.57 15.06
C SER A 57 5.75 -2.54 13.87
N ILE A 58 5.66 -1.39 13.21
CA ILE A 58 5.01 -1.24 11.90
C ILE A 58 6.13 -1.07 10.87
N VAL A 59 6.03 -1.79 9.76
CA VAL A 59 6.95 -1.67 8.63
C VAL A 59 6.23 -0.98 7.48
N PHE A 60 6.87 0.03 6.90
CA PHE A 60 6.36 0.77 5.74
C PHE A 60 7.31 0.64 4.55
N GLY A 61 6.75 0.31 3.38
CA GLY A 61 7.43 0.43 2.09
C GLY A 61 7.30 1.85 1.56
N LEU A 62 8.37 2.65 1.65
CA LEU A 62 8.39 4.04 1.18
C LEU A 62 9.39 4.25 0.05
N GLY A 63 8.96 4.94 -1.01
CA GLY A 63 9.85 5.36 -2.10
C GLY A 63 10.69 6.57 -1.69
N LYS A 64 12.02 6.48 -1.89
CA LYS A 64 12.98 7.55 -1.54
C LYS A 64 12.72 8.90 -2.24
N SER A 65 12.01 8.87 -3.37
CA SER A 65 11.63 10.08 -4.13
C SER A 65 10.36 10.77 -3.58
N GLY A 66 9.72 10.25 -2.53
CA GLY A 66 8.51 10.80 -1.94
C GLY A 66 8.76 11.90 -0.89
N LYS A 67 7.77 12.78 -0.68
CA LYS A 67 7.82 13.82 0.37
C LYS A 67 7.80 13.23 1.78
N CYS A 68 7.00 12.18 2.02
CA CYS A 68 6.99 11.48 3.31
C CYS A 68 8.38 10.94 3.69
N TYR A 69 9.12 10.31 2.76
CA TYR A 69 10.47 9.83 3.03
C TYR A 69 11.41 10.98 3.38
N GLU A 70 11.34 12.09 2.64
CA GLU A 70 12.13 13.31 2.90
C GLU A 70 11.86 13.88 4.30
N ASN A 71 10.59 13.99 4.69
CA ASN A 71 10.19 14.47 6.01
C ASN A 71 10.75 13.56 7.12
N LEU A 72 10.66 12.23 6.93
CA LEU A 72 11.19 11.24 7.87
C LEU A 72 12.70 11.27 8.06
N GLN A 73 13.47 11.89 7.15
CA GLN A 73 14.91 12.10 7.37
C GLN A 73 15.18 13.21 8.39
N GLN A 74 14.25 14.12 8.61
CA GLN A 74 14.39 15.26 9.53
C GLN A 74 13.61 15.04 10.82
N ASN A 75 12.40 14.50 10.73
CA ASN A 75 11.54 14.17 11.87
C ASN A 75 10.85 12.82 11.63
N ALA A 76 11.13 11.85 12.50
CA ALA A 76 10.60 10.49 12.39
C ALA A 76 9.17 10.33 12.95
N ASP A 77 8.62 11.35 13.62
CA ASP A 77 7.28 11.31 14.18
C ASP A 77 6.21 11.34 13.07
N ILE A 78 5.25 10.42 13.17
CA ILE A 78 4.14 10.29 12.23
C ILE A 78 2.83 9.96 12.92
N VAL A 79 1.73 10.20 12.21
CA VAL A 79 0.41 9.63 12.52
C VAL A 79 0.01 8.69 11.39
N LEU A 80 -0.37 7.47 11.73
CA LEU A 80 -0.99 6.53 10.81
C LEU A 80 -2.51 6.66 10.89
N ASN A 81 -3.13 7.10 9.79
CA ASN A 81 -4.57 7.25 9.70
C ASN A 81 -5.16 6.09 8.89
N ILE A 82 -6.22 5.48 9.40
CA ILE A 82 -6.97 4.43 8.70
C ILE A 82 -8.30 5.05 8.24
N PRO A 83 -8.40 5.50 6.98
CA PRO A 83 -9.62 6.12 6.49
C PRO A 83 -10.76 5.10 6.37
N ASP A 84 -11.99 5.57 6.60
CA ASP A 84 -13.20 4.82 6.28
C ASP A 84 -13.30 4.62 4.75
N ALA A 85 -13.85 3.48 4.31
CA ALA A 85 -14.01 3.16 2.90
C ALA A 85 -14.80 4.24 2.11
N ARG A 86 -15.68 5.00 2.76
CA ARG A 86 -16.42 6.13 2.16
C ARG A 86 -15.51 7.27 1.70
N LEU A 87 -14.27 7.35 2.19
CA LEU A 87 -13.30 8.39 1.83
C LEU A 87 -12.41 8.00 0.64
N TRP A 88 -12.67 6.88 -0.02
CA TRP A 88 -11.78 6.33 -1.06
C TRP A 88 -11.50 7.32 -2.20
N GLU A 89 -12.47 8.14 -2.62
CA GLU A 89 -12.28 9.14 -3.68
C GLU A 89 -11.22 10.19 -3.32
N TYR A 90 -11.19 10.60 -2.04
CA TYR A 90 -10.18 11.54 -1.55
C TYR A 90 -8.80 10.89 -1.47
N VAL A 91 -8.73 9.61 -1.09
CA VAL A 91 -7.49 8.84 -1.07
C VAL A 91 -6.94 8.69 -2.49
N GLU A 92 -7.79 8.33 -3.44
CA GLU A 92 -7.42 8.16 -4.85
C GLU A 92 -6.96 9.48 -5.48
N ALA A 93 -7.65 10.59 -5.18
CA ALA A 93 -7.27 11.91 -5.67
C ALA A 93 -5.84 12.33 -5.25
N MET A 94 -5.35 11.81 -4.11
CA MET A 94 -3.99 12.03 -3.61
C MET A 94 -2.93 11.11 -4.25
N ALA A 95 -3.32 9.96 -4.80
CA ALA A 95 -2.36 8.93 -5.26
C ALA A 95 -1.42 9.42 -6.37
N GLY A 96 -1.93 10.30 -7.24
CA GLY A 96 -1.16 10.95 -8.32
C GLY A 96 -0.47 12.26 -7.92
N THR A 97 -0.37 12.58 -6.64
CA THR A 97 0.18 13.86 -6.15
C THR A 97 1.45 13.67 -5.33
N THR A 98 2.20 14.77 -5.15
CA THR A 98 3.34 14.80 -4.24
C THR A 98 3.41 16.15 -3.55
N GLY A 99 3.64 16.16 -2.22
CA GLY A 99 3.93 17.37 -1.45
C GLY A 99 5.34 17.95 -1.67
N LYS A 100 6.04 17.49 -2.71
CA LYS A 100 7.34 18.07 -3.11
C LYS A 100 7.07 19.30 -3.97
N GLU A 101 7.79 20.38 -3.70
CA GLU A 101 7.72 21.60 -4.51
C GLU A 101 8.14 21.34 -5.96
N HIS A 102 9.22 20.60 -6.16
CA HIS A 102 9.62 20.09 -7.47
C HIS A 102 9.28 18.60 -7.60
N VAL A 103 8.46 18.25 -8.60
CA VAL A 103 8.14 16.85 -8.92
C VAL A 103 9.36 16.18 -9.56
N PRO A 104 9.95 15.14 -8.94
CA PRO A 104 11.09 14.43 -9.52
C PRO A 104 10.78 13.86 -10.90
N ASP A 105 11.74 13.86 -11.82
CA ASP A 105 11.53 13.44 -13.22
C ASP A 105 10.89 12.05 -13.36
N ILE A 106 11.33 11.09 -12.54
CA ILE A 106 10.75 9.74 -12.53
C ILE A 106 9.24 9.77 -12.21
N LYS A 107 8.83 10.62 -11.25
CA LYS A 107 7.42 10.77 -10.87
C LYS A 107 6.64 11.57 -11.90
N ARG A 108 7.26 12.58 -12.53
CA ARG A 108 6.65 13.33 -13.64
C ARG A 108 6.33 12.41 -14.82
N LYS A 109 7.24 11.51 -15.17
CA LYS A 109 7.02 10.47 -16.20
C LYS A 109 5.87 9.51 -15.84
N MET A 110 5.60 9.32 -14.55
CA MET A 110 4.47 8.54 -14.02
C MET A 110 3.17 9.36 -13.91
N GLY A 111 3.16 10.62 -14.36
CA GLY A 111 1.97 11.49 -14.32
C GLY A 111 1.72 12.19 -12.99
N TYR A 112 2.68 12.19 -12.06
CA TYR A 112 2.51 12.90 -10.78
C TYR A 112 2.50 14.41 -10.96
N ARG A 113 1.69 15.07 -10.14
CA ARG A 113 1.65 16.54 -10.02
C ARG A 113 2.03 16.99 -8.61
N SER A 114 2.52 18.23 -8.49
CA SER A 114 2.75 18.84 -7.18
C SER A 114 1.43 19.40 -6.66
N GLU A 115 1.15 19.17 -5.37
CA GLU A 115 0.09 19.87 -4.64
C GLU A 115 0.63 20.27 -3.26
N LYS A 116 0.50 21.55 -2.92
CA LYS A 116 0.72 22.04 -1.55
C LYS A 116 -0.64 22.05 -0.85
N LYS A 117 -0.74 21.41 0.32
CA LYS A 117 -1.90 21.48 1.22
C LYS A 117 -1.46 22.09 2.53
#